data_AF-A0A945SFF1-F1
#
_entry.id   AF-A0A945SFF1-F1
#
_cell.length_a   1.000
_cell.length_b   1.000
_cell.length_c   1.000
_cell.angle_alpha   90.00
_cell.angle_beta   90.00
_cell.angle_gamma   90.00
#
_symmetry.space_group_name_H-M   'P 1'
#
loop_
_entity.id
_entity.type
_entity.pdbx_description
1 polymer ?
#
loop_
_entity_poly.entity_id
_entity_poly.type
_entity_poly.pdbx_seq_one_letter_code
_entity_poly.pdbx_strand_id
1 'polypeptide(L)' 'MRNDVIQRQKTAMKAAGLDVLVAISPENFAYGTGFVVPSQPLMRWRHAICAINSDGKSGIVAVDMEETTVR' A
#
# COMPACT_ATOMS: atom_id res chain seq x y z
N MET A 1 6.20 4.60 3.86
CA MET A 1 4.88 4.50 4.57
C MET A 1 4.93 5.08 5.99
N ARG A 2 3.88 5.77 6.43
CA ARG A 2 3.84 6.42 7.76
C ARG A 2 3.43 5.44 8.88
N ASN A 3 4.03 5.62 10.07
CA ASN A 3 3.82 4.73 11.21
C ASN A 3 2.36 4.70 11.71
N ASP A 4 1.66 5.84 11.71
CA ASP A 4 0.28 5.94 12.18
C ASP A 4 -0.69 5.14 11.28
N VAL A 5 -0.47 5.19 9.96
CA VAL A 5 -1.22 4.41 8.97
C VAL A 5 -0.99 2.90 9.17
N ILE A 6 0.26 2.49 9.35
CA ILE A 6 0.62 1.09 9.64
C ILE A 6 -0.09 0.61 10.91
N GLN A 7 -0.08 1.38 12.01
CA GLN A 7 -0.73 0.96 13.25
C GLN A 7 -2.25 0.81 13.10
N ARG A 8 -2.91 1.70 12.35
CA ARG A 8 -4.34 1.59 12.04
C ARG A 8 -4.65 0.32 11.26
N GLN A 9 -3.86 0.03 10.22
CA GLN A 9 -4.04 -1.18 9.40
C GLN A 9 -3.76 -2.45 10.20
N LYS A 10 -2.71 -2.50 11.03
CA LYS A 10 -2.45 -3.61 11.95
C LYS A 10 -3.61 -3.86 12.90
N THR A 11 -4.18 -2.80 13.47
CA THR A 11 -5.33 -2.90 14.39
C THR A 11 -6.54 -3.49 13.68
N ALA A 12 -6.85 -3.00 12.48
CA ALA A 12 -7.94 -3.53 11.66
C ALA A 12 -7.72 -4.99 11.25
N MET A 13 -6.50 -5.35 10.81
CA MET A 13 -6.12 -6.72 10.47
C MET A 13 -6.27 -7.66 11.66
N LYS A 14 -5.80 -7.26 12.85
CA LYS A 14 -5.94 -8.05 14.07
C LYS A 14 -7.40 -8.31 14.42
N ALA A 15 -8.26 -7.29 14.31
CA ALA A 15 -9.70 -7.44 14.56
C ALA A 15 -10.39 -8.37 13.55
N ALA A 16 -9.89 -8.41 12.31
CA ALA A 16 -10.40 -9.27 11.24
C ALA A 16 -9.76 -10.67 11.19
N GLY A 17 -8.75 -10.95 12.03
CA GLY A 17 -8.01 -12.22 12.00
C GLY A 17 -7.14 -12.40 10.74
N LEU A 18 -6.56 -11.31 10.22
CA LEU A 18 -5.76 -11.29 8.99
C LEU A 18 -4.26 -11.13 9.28
N ASP A 19 -3.42 -11.88 8.56
CA ASP A 19 -1.96 -11.81 8.68
C ASP A 19 -1.30 -10.80 7.74
N VAL A 20 -1.91 -10.54 6.58
CA VAL A 20 -1.41 -9.62 5.57
C VAL A 20 -2.55 -8.82 4.95
N LEU A 21 -2.32 -7.52 4.76
CA LEU A 21 -3.18 -6.63 3.98
C LEU A 21 -2.47 -6.24 2.69
N VAL A 22 -3.14 -6.44 1.56
CA VAL A 22 -2.66 -6.08 0.22
C VAL A 22 -3.64 -5.10 -0.41
N ALA A 23 -3.22 -3.85 -0.55
CA ALA A 23 -4.02 -2.76 -1.12
C ALA A 23 -3.61 -2.50 -2.58
N ILE A 24 -4.54 -2.73 -3.50
CA ILE A 24 -4.35 -2.57 -4.96
C ILE A 24 -5.20 -1.42 -5.52
N SER A 25 -6.30 -1.03 -4.87
CA SER A 25 -7.09 0.10 -5.34
C SER A 25 -6.28 1.40 -5.22
N PRO A 26 -6.40 2.35 -6.17
CA PRO A 26 -5.63 3.59 -6.14
C PRO A 26 -5.77 4.35 -4.81
N GLU A 27 -6.96 4.35 -4.23
CA GLU A 27 -7.28 5.07 -2.99
C GLU A 27 -6.60 4.41 -1.78
N ASN A 28 -6.64 3.08 -1.69
CA ASN A 28 -6.03 2.35 -0.58
C ASN A 28 -4.51 2.31 -0.70
N PHE A 29 -3.99 2.27 -1.93
CA PHE A 29 -2.57 2.46 -2.18
C PHE A 29 -2.12 3.84 -1.68
N ALA A 30 -2.79 4.91 -2.11
CA ALA A 30 -2.45 6.27 -1.71
C ALA A 30 -2.61 6.50 -0.20
N TYR A 31 -3.61 5.89 0.43
CA TYR A 31 -3.76 5.89 1.88
C TYR A 31 -2.55 5.26 2.58
N GLY A 32 -2.12 4.08 2.11
CA GLY A 32 -1.01 3.33 2.69
C GLY A 32 0.36 4.01 2.51
N THR A 33 0.61 4.53 1.31
CA THR A 33 1.92 5.07 0.93
C THR A 33 2.02 6.57 1.16
N GLY A 34 0.90 7.30 1.19
CA GLY A 34 0.88 8.76 1.15
C GLY A 34 1.16 9.34 -0.24
N PHE A 35 1.19 8.50 -1.27
CA PHE A 35 1.51 8.90 -2.65
C PHE A 35 0.49 8.36 -3.64
N VAL A 36 0.02 9.23 -4.54
CA VAL A 36 -0.88 8.85 -5.62
C VAL A 36 -0.05 8.55 -6.86
N VAL A 37 -0.08 7.30 -7.32
CA VAL A 37 0.56 6.91 -8.60
C VAL A 37 -0.33 7.38 -9.74
N PRO A 38 0.08 8.40 -10.54
CA PRO A 38 -0.80 8.99 -11.54
C PRO A 38 -1.16 8.00 -12.66
N SER A 39 -0.24 7.08 -12.94
CA SER A 39 -0.40 6.08 -13.99
C SER A 39 -1.36 4.95 -13.62
N GLN A 40 -1.61 4.68 -12.34
CA GLN A 40 -2.39 3.52 -11.86
C GLN A 40 -3.87 3.52 -12.31
N PRO A 41 -4.65 4.61 -12.18
CA PRO A 41 -6.04 4.61 -12.64
C PRO A 41 -6.18 4.63 -14.17
N LEU A 42 -5.18 5.17 -14.87
CA LEU A 42 -5.20 5.35 -16.33
C LEU A 42 -4.71 4.10 -17.07
N MET A 43 -3.59 3.52 -16.60
CA MET A 43 -2.95 2.35 -17.18
C MET A 43 -3.20 1.14 -16.28
N ARG A 44 -4.38 0.52 -16.42
CA ARG A 44 -4.83 -0.61 -15.57
C ARG A 44 -3.89 -1.82 -15.53
N TRP A 45 -2.94 -1.93 -16.47
CA TRP A 45 -1.90 -2.97 -16.45
C TRP A 45 -0.70 -2.64 -15.55
N ARG A 46 -0.51 -1.37 -15.17
CA ARG A 46 0.53 -0.91 -14.25
C ARG A 46 -0.01 -0.95 -12.82
N HIS A 47 0.14 -2.12 -12.20
CA HIS A 47 -0.27 -2.30 -10.81
C HIS A 47 0.66 -1.53 -9.88
N ALA A 48 0.06 -0.83 -8.92
CA ALA A 48 0.76 -0.34 -7.74
C ALA A 48 0.11 -1.00 -6.51
N ILE A 49 0.93 -1.58 -5.64
CA ILE A 49 0.49 -2.38 -4.50
C ILE A 49 1.18 -1.88 -3.24
N CYS A 50 0.39 -1.69 -2.19
CA CYS A 50 0.87 -1.44 -0.84
C CYS A 50 0.55 -2.67 0.00
N ALA A 51 1.57 -3.30 0.59
CA ALA A 51 1.42 -4.51 1.38
C ALA A 51 1.99 -4.33 2.79
N ILE A 52 1.26 -4.78 3.81
CA ILE A 52 1.66 -4.73 5.22
C ILE A 52 1.33 -6.06 5.89
N ASN A 53 2.25 -6.58 6.70
CA ASN A 53 2.03 -7.78 7.50
C ASN A 53 1.63 -7.47 8.95
N SER A 54 1.23 -8.50 9.70
CA SER A 54 0.84 -8.41 11.11
C SER A 54 1.97 -7.95 12.05
N ASP A 55 3.24 -8.04 11.64
CA ASP A 55 4.37 -7.47 12.37
C ASP A 55 4.51 -5.95 12.15
N GLY A 56 3.88 -5.40 11.11
CA GLY A 56 4.04 -4.01 10.68
C GLY A 56 5.18 -3.79 9.69
N LYS A 57 5.79 -4.87 9.17
CA LYS A 57 6.66 -4.77 8.00
C LYS A 57 5.80 -4.41 6.81
N SER A 58 6.32 -3.51 5.98
CA SER A 58 5.59 -2.97 4.83
C SER A 58 6.46 -3.02 3.57
N GLY A 59 5.81 -3.09 2.43
CA GLY A 59 6.45 -3.14 1.12
C GLY A 59 5.55 -2.57 0.04
N ILE A 60 6.19 -2.12 -1.04
CA ILE A 60 5.53 -1.51 -2.18
C ILE A 60 5.92 -2.29 -3.43
N VAL A 61 4.94 -2.58 -4.27
CA VAL A 61 5.17 -2.98 -5.66
C VAL A 61 4.76 -1.82 -6.53
N ALA A 62 5.67 -1.33 -7.36
CA ALA A 62 5.40 -0.27 -8.33
C ALA A 62 6.14 -0.59 -9.62
N VAL A 63 5.79 0.09 -10.70
CA VAL A 63 6.58 0.04 -11.94
C VAL A 63 7.90 0.79 -11.73
N ASP A 64 8.94 0.34 -12.42
CA ASP A 64 10.30 0.87 -12.34
C ASP A 64 10.37 2.41 -12.44
N MET A 65 9.64 2.98 -13.40
CA MET A 65 9.56 4.43 -13.59
C MET A 65 9.09 5.21 -12.35
N GLU A 66 8.31 4.60 -11.46
CA GLU A 66 7.73 5.24 -10.26
C GLU A 66 8.53 4.91 -8.99
N GLU A 67 9.50 3.98 -9.04
CA GLU A 67 10.23 3.47 -7.87
C GLU A 67 10.85 4.59 -7.03
N THR A 68 11.45 5.57 -7.69
CA THR A 68 12.14 6.68 -7.01
C THR A 68 11.18 7.63 -6.29
N THR A 69 9.91 7.64 -6.70
CA THR A 69 8.88 8.59 -6.25
C THR A 69 7.99 7.99 -5.15
N VAL A 70 7.75 6.68 -5.18
CA VAL A 70 6.99 6.00 -4.13
C VAL A 70 7.92 5.58 -2.97
N ARG A 71 7.71 6.10 -1.75
CA ARG A 71 8.51 5.77 -0.54
C ARG A 71 7.66 5.63 0.74
#